data_AF-M2Y0Y9-F1
#
_entry.id   AF-M2Y0Y9-F1
#
_cell.length_a   1.000
_cell.length_b   1.000
_cell.length_c   1.000
_cell.angle_alpha   90.00
_cell.angle_beta   90.00
_cell.angle_gamma   90.00
#
_symmetry.space_group_name_H-M   'P 1'
#
loop_
_entity.id
_entity.type
_entity.pdbx_description
1 polymer ?
#
loop_
_entity_poly.entity_id
_entity_poly.type
_entity_poly.pdbx_seq_one_letter_code
_entity_poly.pdbx_strand_id
1 'polypeptide(L)'
;MSMHPTPLFKLFKWIDRFSKWLKYASPMLRRLSRATTDVDLSEVLLLPNTDNRAQLLSPRVGKISRFGSFLPLCVGVCTLGLVGVYVSLFLSGKLFWFRKGEFDFISQSSLIYGPRNGSSSNIYAEVESRLIPHFRFVTVSSDDWGRFSDAIPLFPNILWKQQNGDISTASGSPWEYGTVETKEDLQRLLQVLESLNKDVAAHERVVLTPFFIVSGPDISEMKLKGCPESSCVYVDAPIYLRNGGSAKYPFLREGLEPQYKELFSRRFWHPEYHGRAHFDVLKWFVEIQTPDSIARKCFERGLVCGNNYSSLRSEHSMFSSPDKNPDTEVTEYMQWISVGLHAFMEFWGYKPTVISSPHNTWSSSLLQSVFQLGFIGAELGDDQTALLESFNTYSHLSLINRFRYDAFYPEFQFSSRLEQLISHMNETRFTSLLWHAQNSLSSCFDSEYLDYLSSCFVKTIEKLRQQDWHVVFLTSSELHQVRRRGWSREVWMDRLVYRNFLTKPMAINVDDLSLFIRTNETWSNHVLRVQLYSYLNETFRHFEGQPNFVSHRKGRGRLFISVYDTLILPPGSYVEVTAL
;
A
#
# COMPACT_ATOMS: atom_id res chain seq x y z
N MET A 1 -62.11 6.69 -30.82
CA MET A 1 -60.99 5.74 -30.67
C MET A 1 -59.68 6.50 -30.92
N SER A 2 -58.92 6.81 -29.87
CA SER A 2 -57.55 7.30 -30.01
C SER A 2 -56.71 6.68 -28.89
N MET A 3 -55.76 5.82 -29.25
CA MET A 3 -54.80 5.22 -28.32
C MET A 3 -53.53 6.07 -28.24
N HIS A 4 -53.10 6.41 -27.02
CA HIS A 4 -51.78 6.97 -26.76
C HIS A 4 -50.71 5.86 -26.76
N PRO A 5 -49.49 6.13 -27.28
CA PRO A 5 -48.45 5.12 -27.38
C PRO A 5 -47.73 4.89 -26.03
N THR A 6 -47.45 3.63 -25.74
CA THR A 6 -46.77 3.14 -24.52
C THR A 6 -45.26 3.43 -24.51
N PRO A 7 -44.61 3.39 -23.33
CA PRO A 7 -43.20 3.77 -23.12
C PRO A 7 -42.18 3.02 -23.99
N LEU A 8 -42.48 1.78 -24.40
CA LEU A 8 -41.62 0.99 -25.30
C LEU A 8 -41.41 1.66 -26.66
N PHE A 9 -42.41 2.41 -27.16
CA PHE A 9 -42.31 3.08 -28.45
C PHE A 9 -41.35 4.29 -28.43
N LYS A 10 -41.13 4.89 -27.25
CA LYS A 10 -40.15 5.97 -27.06
C LYS A 10 -38.71 5.45 -27.06
N LEU A 11 -38.50 4.24 -26.52
CA LEU A 11 -37.19 3.59 -26.50
C LEU A 11 -36.71 3.20 -27.90
N PHE A 12 -37.60 2.63 -28.73
CA PHE A 12 -37.27 2.29 -30.12
C PHE A 12 -36.94 3.53 -30.98
N LYS A 13 -37.64 4.65 -30.76
CA LYS A 13 -37.31 5.92 -31.44
C LYS A 13 -35.98 6.51 -30.99
N TRP A 14 -35.55 6.26 -29.76
CA TRP A 14 -34.26 6.74 -29.26
C TRP A 14 -33.10 5.92 -29.84
N ILE A 15 -33.24 4.59 -29.89
CA ILE A 15 -32.26 3.67 -30.48
C ILE A 15 -32.10 3.93 -31.99
N ASP A 16 -33.20 4.16 -32.73
CA ASP A 16 -33.15 4.49 -34.16
C ASP A 16 -32.46 5.84 -34.43
N ARG A 17 -32.68 6.85 -33.57
CA ARG A 17 -31.99 8.16 -33.66
C ARG A 17 -30.50 8.05 -33.35
N PHE A 18 -30.12 7.27 -32.35
CA PHE A 18 -28.73 7.05 -31.98
C PHE A 18 -27.95 6.26 -33.06
N SER A 19 -28.57 5.23 -33.62
CA SER A 19 -28.07 4.47 -34.77
C SER A 19 -27.84 5.34 -36.01
N LYS A 20 -28.79 6.25 -36.31
CA LYS A 20 -28.66 7.21 -37.41
C LYS A 20 -27.55 8.23 -37.15
N TRP A 21 -27.43 8.74 -35.92
CA TRP A 21 -26.35 9.66 -35.55
C TRP A 21 -24.95 9.04 -35.72
N LEU A 22 -24.77 7.76 -35.31
CA LEU A 22 -23.51 7.03 -35.49
C LEU A 22 -23.12 6.85 -36.97
N LYS A 23 -24.09 6.68 -37.87
CA LYS A 23 -23.84 6.61 -39.32
C LYS A 23 -23.36 7.94 -39.91
N TYR A 24 -23.78 9.08 -39.35
CA TYR A 24 -23.34 10.41 -39.79
C TYR A 24 -22.02 10.88 -39.14
N ALA A 25 -21.67 10.36 -37.96
CA ALA A 25 -20.42 10.71 -37.27
C ALA A 25 -19.18 9.97 -37.84
N SER A 26 -19.36 8.80 -38.46
CA SER A 26 -18.26 7.95 -38.97
C SER A 26 -17.36 8.63 -40.04
N PRO A 27 -17.89 9.43 -40.99
CA PRO A 27 -17.04 10.14 -41.95
C PRO A 27 -16.30 11.35 -41.33
N MET A 28 -16.88 11.98 -40.31
CA MET A 28 -16.30 13.13 -39.60
C MET A 28 -15.10 12.71 -38.74
N LEU A 29 -15.20 11.55 -38.09
CA LEU A 29 -14.11 10.95 -37.29
C LEU A 29 -12.96 10.44 -38.17
N ARG A 30 -13.23 9.99 -39.41
CA ARG A 30 -12.17 9.63 -40.38
C ARG A 30 -11.41 10.82 -40.97
N ARG A 31 -11.99 12.04 -40.90
CA ARG A 31 -11.28 13.26 -41.32
C ARG A 31 -10.38 13.81 -40.20
N LEU A 32 -10.73 13.59 -38.93
CA LEU A 32 -9.88 13.95 -37.79
C LEU A 32 -8.67 13.03 -37.60
N SER A 33 -8.72 11.77 -38.06
CA SER A 33 -7.55 10.86 -37.97
C SER A 33 -6.48 11.07 -39.05
N ARG A 34 -6.62 12.08 -39.92
CA ARG A 34 -5.66 12.36 -41.02
C ARG A 34 -5.04 13.76 -40.96
N ALA A 35 -5.32 14.54 -39.92
CA ALA A 35 -4.67 15.81 -39.69
C ALA A 35 -4.39 15.93 -38.19
N THR A 36 -3.13 15.70 -37.79
CA THR A 36 -2.27 16.61 -37.00
C THR A 36 -1.12 15.83 -36.37
N THR A 37 0.08 16.07 -36.90
CA THR A 37 1.31 16.22 -36.10
C THR A 37 1.22 17.56 -35.37
N ASP A 38 1.61 17.57 -34.09
CA ASP A 38 1.84 18.73 -33.21
C ASP A 38 0.75 19.81 -33.14
N VAL A 39 -0.11 19.71 -32.12
CA VAL A 39 -0.76 20.88 -31.50
C VAL A 39 -0.82 20.68 -29.99
N ASP A 40 -0.18 21.61 -29.28
CA ASP A 40 -0.27 21.84 -27.84
C ASP A 40 -1.70 22.33 -27.49
N LEU A 41 -2.35 21.68 -26.53
CA LEU A 41 -3.72 21.99 -26.08
C LEU A 41 -3.71 22.47 -24.63
N SER A 42 -2.92 23.51 -24.33
CA SER A 42 -3.21 24.41 -23.21
C SER A 42 -3.91 25.65 -23.74
N GLU A 43 -5.25 25.63 -23.77
CA GLU A 43 -6.18 26.77 -23.70
C GLU A 43 -7.50 26.42 -24.41
N VAL A 44 -8.49 25.98 -23.62
CA VAL A 44 -9.90 26.19 -23.98
C VAL A 44 -10.58 26.82 -22.78
N LEU A 45 -10.63 28.15 -22.82
CA LEU A 45 -11.52 29.01 -22.04
C LEU A 45 -12.98 28.65 -22.35
N LEU A 46 -13.78 28.42 -21.30
CA LEU A 46 -15.23 28.55 -21.39
C LEU A 46 -15.69 29.62 -20.40
N LEU A 47 -16.08 30.76 -20.95
CA LEU A 47 -16.83 31.81 -20.25
C LEU A 47 -18.28 31.35 -19.99
N PRO A 48 -18.93 31.92 -18.95
CA PRO A 48 -20.23 31.46 -18.48
C PRO A 48 -21.36 32.08 -19.29
N ASN A 49 -22.51 31.39 -19.35
CA ASN A 49 -23.75 32.03 -19.72
C ASN A 49 -24.83 31.77 -18.67
N THR A 50 -25.48 32.88 -18.32
CA THR A 50 -26.38 33.14 -17.20
C THR A 50 -27.84 32.83 -17.55
N ASP A 51 -28.68 32.76 -16.49
CA ASP A 51 -30.14 32.93 -16.47
C ASP A 51 -31.02 31.79 -17.04
N ASN A 52 -32.19 31.43 -16.48
CA ASN A 52 -32.96 31.91 -15.33
C ASN A 52 -34.07 30.89 -14.94
N ARG A 53 -34.58 31.04 -13.71
CA ARG A 53 -35.94 30.73 -13.19
C ARG A 53 -36.36 29.32 -12.72
N ALA A 54 -36.74 29.34 -11.44
CA ALA A 54 -37.43 28.34 -10.64
C ALA A 54 -38.85 28.01 -11.12
N GLN A 55 -39.30 26.79 -10.78
CA GLN A 55 -40.68 26.54 -10.32
C GLN A 55 -40.73 25.27 -9.45
N LEU A 56 -41.16 25.47 -8.20
CA LEU A 56 -41.57 24.44 -7.25
C LEU A 56 -42.80 23.71 -7.77
N LEU A 57 -42.77 22.37 -7.80
CA LEU A 57 -43.94 21.52 -7.64
C LEU A 57 -43.55 20.23 -6.89
N SER A 58 -44.08 20.06 -5.68
CA SER A 58 -44.24 18.72 -5.08
C SER A 58 -45.30 17.94 -5.89
N PRO A 59 -45.28 16.60 -5.91
CA PRO A 59 -46.10 15.92 -4.89
C PRO A 59 -45.68 14.49 -4.48
N ARG A 60 -46.15 14.16 -3.26
CA ARG A 60 -46.76 12.89 -2.83
C ARG A 60 -45.90 11.61 -2.87
N VAL A 61 -45.62 11.18 -1.64
CA VAL A 61 -45.34 9.81 -1.19
C VAL A 61 -46.37 8.83 -1.76
N GLY A 62 -45.89 7.85 -2.51
CA GLY A 62 -46.60 6.62 -2.85
C GLY A 62 -45.74 5.43 -2.48
N LYS A 63 -46.22 4.62 -1.52
CA LYS A 63 -45.62 3.32 -1.16
C LYS A 63 -45.75 2.38 -2.37
N ILE A 64 -44.62 1.87 -2.86
CA ILE A 64 -44.58 0.72 -3.77
C ILE A 64 -43.77 -0.38 -3.09
N SER A 65 -44.45 -1.50 -2.86
CA SER A 65 -43.91 -2.80 -2.47
C SER A 65 -42.86 -3.29 -3.47
N ARG A 66 -41.66 -3.63 -3.00
CA ARG A 66 -40.60 -4.21 -3.85
C ARG A 66 -40.82 -5.70 -4.07
N PHE A 67 -41.12 -6.03 -5.32
CA PHE A 67 -40.83 -7.30 -5.95
C PHE A 67 -39.33 -7.53 -5.99
N GLY A 68 -38.89 -8.73 -5.60
CA GLY A 68 -37.54 -9.23 -5.86
C GLY A 68 -37.35 -9.47 -7.35
N SER A 69 -36.24 -8.97 -7.89
CA SER A 69 -35.68 -9.48 -9.15
C SER A 69 -34.18 -9.18 -9.17
N PHE A 70 -33.41 -10.26 -9.36
CA PHE A 70 -32.00 -10.24 -9.70
C PHE A 70 -31.80 -9.40 -10.98
N LEU A 71 -30.97 -8.37 -10.92
CA LEU A 71 -30.37 -7.77 -12.10
C LEU A 71 -29.02 -8.46 -12.35
N PRO A 72 -28.73 -8.94 -13.57
CA PRO A 72 -27.43 -9.49 -13.88
C PRO A 72 -26.40 -8.36 -13.97
N LEU A 73 -25.18 -8.65 -13.50
CA LEU A 73 -24.00 -7.85 -13.78
C LEU A 73 -23.82 -7.79 -15.31
N CYS A 74 -24.00 -6.63 -15.93
CA CYS A 74 -23.66 -6.42 -17.33
C CYS A 74 -22.17 -6.05 -17.44
N VAL A 75 -21.34 -7.01 -17.82
CA VAL A 75 -19.95 -6.75 -18.23
C VAL A 75 -19.95 -6.44 -19.72
N GLY A 76 -19.64 -5.19 -20.07
CA GLY A 76 -19.45 -4.76 -21.45
C GLY A 76 -17.96 -4.76 -21.80
N VAL A 77 -17.56 -5.51 -22.83
CA VAL A 77 -16.21 -5.43 -23.41
C VAL A 77 -16.30 -4.58 -24.66
N CYS A 78 -15.70 -3.39 -24.64
CA CYS A 78 -15.55 -2.55 -25.82
C CYS A 78 -14.12 -2.68 -26.36
N THR A 79 -14.00 -3.11 -27.61
CA THR A 79 -12.75 -3.03 -28.38
C THR A 79 -12.81 -1.79 -29.25
N LEU A 80 -12.06 -0.75 -28.86
CA LEU A 80 -11.75 0.38 -29.74
C LEU A 80 -10.43 0.08 -30.42
N GLY A 81 -10.41 0.20 -31.76
CA GLY A 81 -9.27 -0.14 -32.59
C GLY A 81 -7.96 0.49 -32.11
N LEU A 82 -6.93 -0.35 -32.04
CA LEU A 82 -5.49 -0.06 -31.90
C LEU A 82 -4.94 0.53 -30.60
N VAL A 83 -5.70 0.82 -29.54
CA VAL A 83 -5.09 1.13 -28.22
C VAL A 83 -5.90 0.59 -27.05
N GLY A 84 -5.59 -0.64 -26.61
CA GLY A 84 -5.99 -1.22 -25.31
C GLY A 84 -7.40 -1.80 -25.20
N VAL A 85 -7.53 -2.88 -24.42
CA VAL A 85 -8.83 -3.44 -23.99
C VAL A 85 -9.20 -2.85 -22.65
N TYR A 86 -10.34 -2.18 -22.59
CA TYR A 86 -10.89 -1.61 -21.36
C TYR A 86 -12.12 -2.41 -20.91
N VAL A 87 -12.19 -2.68 -19.61
CA VAL A 87 -13.36 -3.28 -18.97
C VAL A 87 -14.12 -2.16 -18.27
N SER A 88 -15.40 -2.00 -18.59
CA SER A 88 -16.25 -1.04 -17.90
C SER A 88 -17.04 -1.71 -16.79
N LEU A 89 -17.00 -1.16 -15.58
CA LEU A 89 -17.83 -1.59 -14.45
C LEU A 89 -18.86 -0.48 -14.14
N PHE A 90 -20.13 -0.87 -14.04
CA PHE A 90 -21.21 0.04 -13.64
C PHE A 90 -21.58 -0.23 -12.19
N LEU A 91 -21.20 0.68 -11.29
CA LEU A 91 -21.52 0.58 -9.86
C LEU A 91 -22.19 1.88 -9.40
N SER A 92 -23.35 1.76 -8.78
CA SER A 92 -24.08 2.88 -8.13
C SER A 92 -24.26 4.12 -9.02
N GLY A 93 -24.52 3.92 -10.32
CA GLY A 93 -24.77 5.03 -11.26
C GLY A 93 -23.53 5.69 -11.84
N LYS A 94 -22.32 5.19 -11.54
CA LYS A 94 -21.07 5.68 -12.12
C LYS A 94 -20.41 4.59 -12.98
N LEU A 95 -19.87 5.01 -14.12
CA LEU A 95 -19.14 4.17 -15.08
C LEU A 95 -17.64 4.31 -14.81
N PHE A 96 -16.98 3.21 -14.48
CA PHE A 96 -15.53 3.16 -14.27
C PHE A 96 -14.87 2.37 -15.39
N TRP A 97 -13.72 2.83 -15.86
CA TRP A 97 -12.93 2.19 -16.92
C TRP A 97 -11.64 1.65 -16.32
N PHE A 98 -11.40 0.36 -16.47
CA PHE A 98 -10.17 -0.31 -16.04
C PHE A 98 -9.43 -0.86 -17.26
N ARG A 99 -8.10 -0.84 -17.26
CA ARG A 99 -7.35 -1.64 -18.25
C ARG A 99 -7.51 -3.12 -17.90
N LYS A 100 -7.65 -3.99 -18.91
CA LYS A 100 -7.83 -5.44 -18.72
C LYS A 100 -6.82 -6.08 -17.73
N GLY A 101 -5.56 -5.63 -17.73
CA GLY A 101 -4.52 -6.10 -16.80
C GLY A 101 -4.76 -5.77 -15.32
N GLU A 102 -5.55 -4.73 -15.00
CA GLU A 102 -5.89 -4.36 -13.62
C GLU A 102 -6.98 -5.28 -13.04
N PHE A 103 -7.82 -5.89 -13.90
CA PHE A 103 -8.92 -6.76 -13.50
C PHE A 103 -8.50 -8.24 -13.41
N ASP A 104 -7.68 -8.73 -14.35
CA ASP A 104 -7.13 -10.10 -14.34
C ASP A 104 -6.23 -10.34 -13.09
N PHE A 105 -5.73 -9.28 -12.47
CA PHE A 105 -4.94 -9.33 -11.23
C PHE A 105 -5.74 -9.65 -9.97
N ILE A 106 -7.05 -9.39 -9.96
CA ILE A 106 -7.94 -9.67 -8.82
C ILE A 106 -8.29 -11.16 -8.76
N SER A 107 -8.32 -11.87 -9.89
CA SER A 107 -8.77 -13.28 -9.92
C SER A 107 -7.66 -14.30 -9.64
N GLN A 108 -6.38 -13.97 -9.85
CA GLN A 108 -5.27 -14.94 -9.69
C GLN A 108 -4.93 -15.29 -8.23
N SER A 109 -5.40 -14.51 -7.24
CA SER A 109 -5.23 -14.83 -5.80
C SER A 109 -5.94 -16.11 -5.38
N SER A 110 -6.96 -16.54 -6.13
CA SER A 110 -7.78 -17.72 -5.84
C SER A 110 -7.15 -19.06 -6.26
N LEU A 111 -6.15 -19.06 -7.16
CA LEU A 111 -5.57 -20.29 -7.72
C LEU A 111 -4.50 -20.96 -6.85
N ILE A 112 -4.08 -20.33 -5.74
CA ILE A 112 -3.03 -20.87 -4.85
C ILE A 112 -3.63 -21.57 -3.61
N TYR A 113 -4.93 -21.44 -3.35
CA TYR A 113 -5.52 -21.87 -2.07
C TYR A 113 -6.76 -22.73 -2.28
N GLY A 114 -6.59 -24.05 -2.22
CA GLY A 114 -7.71 -24.96 -2.01
C GLY A 114 -8.31 -24.75 -0.61
N PRO A 115 -9.64 -24.89 -0.44
CA PRO A 115 -10.27 -24.77 0.87
C PRO A 115 -9.75 -25.87 1.80
N ARG A 116 -9.13 -25.50 2.92
CA ARG A 116 -8.81 -26.42 4.02
C ARG A 116 -9.64 -26.04 5.25
N ASN A 117 -10.48 -26.96 5.70
CA ASN A 117 -11.27 -26.84 6.93
C ASN A 117 -10.39 -27.13 8.17
N GLY A 118 -9.47 -26.21 8.50
CA GLY A 118 -8.66 -26.27 9.72
C GLY A 118 -8.54 -24.90 10.38
N SER A 119 -8.40 -24.84 11.70
CA SER A 119 -8.08 -23.60 12.40
C SER A 119 -6.74 -23.04 11.92
N SER A 120 -6.62 -21.71 11.83
CA SER A 120 -5.39 -21.02 11.43
C SER A 120 -4.19 -21.42 12.29
N SER A 121 -4.41 -21.67 13.59
CA SER A 121 -3.39 -22.13 14.55
C SER A 121 -2.69 -23.42 14.13
N ASN A 122 -3.43 -24.39 13.58
CA ASN A 122 -2.88 -25.67 13.16
C ASN A 122 -2.01 -25.53 11.90
N ILE A 123 -2.35 -24.60 11.00
CA ILE A 123 -1.59 -24.36 9.77
C ILE A 123 -0.21 -23.77 10.11
N TYR A 124 -0.15 -22.78 11.02
CA TYR A 124 1.12 -22.16 11.40
C TYR A 124 2.05 -23.14 12.12
N ALA A 125 1.52 -23.94 13.06
CA ALA A 125 2.31 -24.98 13.72
C ALA A 125 2.87 -26.02 12.73
N GLU A 126 2.06 -26.44 11.74
CA GLU A 126 2.51 -27.36 10.69
C GLU A 126 3.64 -26.76 9.85
N VAL A 127 3.53 -25.49 9.45
CA VAL A 127 4.59 -24.79 8.70
C VAL A 127 5.85 -24.66 9.55
N GLU A 128 5.71 -24.23 10.80
CA GLU A 128 6.84 -24.08 11.73
C GLU A 128 7.61 -25.39 11.94
N SER A 129 6.93 -26.53 12.07
CA SER A 129 7.58 -27.83 12.20
C SER A 129 8.49 -28.21 11.01
N ARG A 130 8.28 -27.58 9.85
CA ARG A 130 9.02 -27.85 8.60
C ARG A 130 10.13 -26.85 8.33
N LEU A 131 10.18 -25.74 9.04
CA LEU A 131 11.19 -24.70 8.87
C LEU A 131 12.52 -25.07 9.56
N ILE A 132 13.64 -24.54 9.08
CA ILE A 132 14.98 -24.75 9.65
C ILE A 132 15.03 -24.34 11.14
N PRO A 133 15.24 -25.28 12.09
CA PRO A 133 14.94 -25.06 13.52
C PRO A 133 15.60 -23.85 14.19
N HIS A 134 16.83 -23.53 13.80
CA HIS A 134 17.63 -22.47 14.42
C HIS A 134 17.36 -21.07 13.85
N PHE A 135 16.50 -20.94 12.83
CA PHE A 135 16.18 -19.64 12.26
C PHE A 135 15.10 -18.93 13.08
N ARG A 136 15.33 -17.64 13.34
CA ARG A 136 14.34 -16.68 13.85
C ARG A 136 14.16 -15.58 12.82
N PHE A 137 12.91 -15.28 12.48
CA PHE A 137 12.57 -14.37 11.39
C PHE A 137 12.13 -13.03 11.94
N VAL A 138 12.79 -11.96 11.48
CA VAL A 138 12.54 -10.60 11.93
C VAL A 138 12.28 -9.69 10.73
N THR A 139 11.24 -8.87 10.80
CA THR A 139 11.12 -7.67 9.96
C THR A 139 11.27 -6.44 10.84
N VAL A 140 11.85 -5.37 10.28
CA VAL A 140 11.78 -4.03 10.89
C VAL A 140 10.67 -3.28 10.18
N SER A 141 9.50 -3.23 10.82
CA SER A 141 8.32 -2.52 10.35
C SER A 141 8.42 -1.06 10.75
N SER A 142 8.22 -0.14 9.81
CA SER A 142 8.32 1.28 10.08
C SER A 142 7.15 2.00 9.44
N ASP A 143 6.17 2.46 10.22
CA ASP A 143 5.02 3.18 9.67
C ASP A 143 5.25 4.68 9.60
N ASP A 144 4.23 5.39 9.11
CA ASP A 144 4.19 6.84 8.97
C ASP A 144 5.05 7.47 7.85
N TRP A 145 5.54 6.70 6.89
CA TRP A 145 6.34 7.25 5.77
C TRP A 145 5.47 7.93 4.70
N GLY A 146 6.01 8.98 4.08
CA GLY A 146 5.37 9.70 2.96
C GLY A 146 4.20 10.60 3.37
N ARG A 147 3.80 10.58 4.65
CA ARG A 147 2.70 11.38 5.16
C ARG A 147 3.07 12.87 5.21
N PHE A 148 2.10 13.71 4.89
CA PHE A 148 2.18 15.18 5.07
C PHE A 148 0.92 15.73 5.73
N SER A 149 0.06 14.83 6.21
CA SER A 149 -1.17 15.13 6.95
C SER A 149 -1.45 14.00 7.92
N ASP A 150 -1.94 14.33 9.11
CA ASP A 150 -2.29 13.39 10.17
C ASP A 150 -3.51 13.95 10.95
N ALA A 151 -4.07 13.18 11.88
CA ALA A 151 -5.09 13.62 12.82
C ALA A 151 -4.61 14.79 13.70
N ILE A 152 -3.30 14.94 13.82
CA ILE A 152 -2.59 16.04 14.48
C ILE A 152 -1.87 16.92 13.46
N PRO A 153 -1.56 18.20 13.77
CA PRO A 153 -0.75 19.00 12.88
C PRO A 153 0.66 18.40 12.76
N LEU A 154 1.07 18.07 11.54
CA LEU A 154 2.47 17.78 11.24
C LEU A 154 3.18 19.10 10.94
N PHE A 155 4.16 19.44 11.76
CA PHE A 155 4.91 20.67 11.57
C PHE A 155 6.10 20.43 10.62
N PRO A 156 6.43 21.38 9.72
CA PRO A 156 7.61 21.27 8.86
C PRO A 156 8.92 21.14 9.66
N ASN A 157 9.00 21.82 10.81
CA ASN A 157 10.12 21.78 11.75
C ASN A 157 9.71 22.33 13.12
N ILE A 158 10.61 22.18 14.10
CA ILE A 158 10.39 22.62 15.48
C ILE A 158 10.19 24.13 15.63
N LEU A 159 10.82 24.96 14.79
CA LEU A 159 10.65 26.42 14.83
C LEU A 159 9.24 26.83 14.39
N TRP A 160 8.73 26.18 13.34
CA TRP A 160 7.37 26.40 12.86
C TRP A 160 6.36 26.05 13.96
N LYS A 161 6.57 24.92 14.66
CA LYS A 161 5.76 24.53 15.82
C LYS A 161 5.74 25.61 16.90
N GLN A 162 6.92 26.11 17.30
CA GLN A 162 7.03 27.15 18.34
C GLN A 162 6.26 28.42 17.98
N GLN A 163 6.24 28.80 16.70
CA GLN A 163 5.52 29.97 16.19
C GLN A 163 4.01 29.76 16.05
N ASN A 164 3.55 28.50 16.02
CA ASN A 164 2.15 28.13 15.76
C ASN A 164 1.61 27.17 16.84
N GLY A 165 2.04 27.36 18.10
CA GLY A 165 1.60 26.52 19.20
C GLY A 165 0.10 26.57 19.49
N ASP A 166 -0.59 27.60 18.99
CA ASP A 166 -2.05 27.81 19.16
C ASP A 166 -2.91 26.75 18.44
N ILE A 167 -2.33 26.00 17.50
CA ILE A 167 -3.00 24.92 16.79
C ILE A 167 -2.55 23.51 17.24
N SER A 168 -1.79 23.41 18.34
CA SER A 168 -1.41 22.12 18.90
C SER A 168 -2.62 21.39 19.47
N THR A 169 -2.83 20.13 19.06
CA THR A 169 -3.99 19.32 19.46
C THR A 169 -3.62 18.07 20.27
N ALA A 170 -2.32 17.86 20.48
CA ALA A 170 -1.75 16.69 21.16
C ALA A 170 -0.82 17.07 22.33
N SER A 171 -0.98 18.26 22.89
CA SER A 171 -0.10 18.80 23.95
C SER A 171 0.10 17.80 25.11
N GLY A 172 1.35 17.54 25.46
CA GLY A 172 1.73 16.59 26.51
C GLY A 172 1.70 15.11 26.09
N SER A 173 1.41 14.83 24.81
CA SER A 173 1.56 13.51 24.22
C SER A 173 2.86 13.43 23.42
N PRO A 174 3.55 12.29 23.38
CA PRO A 174 4.71 12.10 22.49
C PRO A 174 4.42 12.47 21.03
N TRP A 175 3.17 12.32 20.58
CA TRP A 175 2.73 12.67 19.23
C TRP A 175 2.78 14.17 18.92
N GLU A 176 2.92 15.06 19.91
CA GLU A 176 3.05 16.52 19.69
C GLU A 176 4.33 16.92 18.93
N TYR A 177 5.26 15.99 18.75
CA TYR A 177 6.50 16.14 17.98
C TYR A 177 6.38 15.53 16.58
N GLY A 178 5.17 15.18 16.13
CA GLY A 178 4.92 14.69 14.78
C GLY A 178 5.40 15.70 13.72
N THR A 179 6.36 15.28 12.91
CA THR A 179 6.86 16.05 11.77
C THR A 179 6.90 15.18 10.51
N VAL A 180 7.59 15.67 9.48
CA VAL A 180 7.74 15.04 8.17
C VAL A 180 9.22 14.85 7.84
N GLU A 181 9.50 13.84 7.03
CA GLU A 181 10.85 13.45 6.65
C GLU A 181 11.52 14.40 5.66
N THR A 182 12.83 14.62 5.81
CA THR A 182 13.65 15.44 4.91
C THR A 182 14.58 14.58 4.05
N LYS A 183 15.26 15.20 3.07
CA LYS A 183 16.26 14.52 2.26
C LYS A 183 17.44 14.03 3.10
N GLU A 184 17.85 14.85 4.07
CA GLU A 184 18.96 14.60 4.99
C GLU A 184 18.64 13.42 5.91
N ASP A 185 17.38 13.27 6.34
CA ASP A 185 16.94 12.12 7.14
C ASP A 185 17.06 10.81 6.36
N LEU A 186 16.64 10.80 5.09
CA LEU A 186 16.75 9.63 4.23
C LEU A 186 18.20 9.26 3.92
N GLN A 187 19.06 10.26 3.74
CA GLN A 187 20.50 10.04 3.57
C GLN A 187 21.15 9.46 4.83
N ARG A 188 20.79 9.96 6.02
CA ARG A 188 21.26 9.41 7.30
C ARG A 188 20.80 7.96 7.46
N LEU A 189 19.52 7.68 7.20
CA LEU A 189 18.98 6.32 7.25
C LEU A 189 19.71 5.37 6.29
N LEU A 190 19.96 5.81 5.05
CA LEU A 190 20.74 5.05 4.08
C LEU A 190 22.12 4.69 4.62
N GLN A 191 22.86 5.67 5.17
CA GLN A 191 24.20 5.45 5.71
C GLN A 191 24.21 4.44 6.88
N VAL A 192 23.22 4.52 7.77
CA VAL A 192 23.06 3.57 8.89
C VAL A 192 22.82 2.16 8.37
N LEU A 193 21.90 1.99 7.40
CA LEU A 193 21.57 0.69 6.82
C LEU A 193 22.72 0.10 5.99
N GLU A 194 23.44 0.95 5.24
CA GLU A 194 24.67 0.57 4.53
C GLU A 194 25.71 0.03 5.50
N SER A 195 25.97 0.76 6.59
CA SER A 195 26.94 0.37 7.61
C SER A 195 26.55 -0.95 8.27
N LEU A 196 25.28 -1.11 8.66
CA LEU A 196 24.76 -2.33 9.27
C LEU A 196 24.85 -3.55 8.35
N ASN A 197 24.76 -3.35 7.03
CA ASN A 197 24.75 -4.44 6.04
C ASN A 197 26.10 -4.68 5.38
N LYS A 198 27.14 -3.94 5.78
CA LYS A 198 28.49 -4.11 5.28
C LYS A 198 29.07 -5.43 5.81
N ASP A 199 29.62 -6.24 4.91
CA ASP A 199 30.33 -7.48 5.22
C ASP A 199 29.52 -8.52 6.03
N VAL A 200 28.18 -8.44 6.00
CA VAL A 200 27.29 -9.43 6.64
C VAL A 200 26.69 -10.41 5.64
N ALA A 201 26.37 -11.62 6.13
CA ALA A 201 25.73 -12.66 5.35
C ALA A 201 24.35 -12.20 4.86
N ALA A 202 23.90 -12.72 3.70
CA ALA A 202 22.69 -12.24 3.04
C ALA A 202 21.42 -12.33 3.90
N HIS A 203 21.29 -13.37 4.73
CA HIS A 203 20.13 -13.53 5.63
C HIS A 203 20.16 -12.59 6.84
N GLU A 204 21.34 -12.07 7.21
CA GLU A 204 21.52 -11.17 8.34
C GLU A 204 21.46 -9.69 7.92
N ARG A 205 21.29 -9.42 6.63
CA ARG A 205 21.12 -8.05 6.10
C ARG A 205 19.75 -7.51 6.47
N VAL A 206 19.75 -6.41 7.22
CA VAL A 206 18.53 -5.72 7.62
C VAL A 206 17.91 -5.05 6.42
N VAL A 207 16.59 -5.21 6.29
CA VAL A 207 15.76 -4.48 5.34
C VAL A 207 14.64 -3.83 6.15
N LEU A 208 14.45 -2.53 5.98
CA LEU A 208 13.33 -1.81 6.57
C LEU A 208 12.07 -2.04 5.72
N THR A 209 10.92 -2.27 6.33
CA THR A 209 9.63 -2.29 5.63
C THR A 209 8.84 -1.03 5.98
N PRO A 210 8.99 0.05 5.19
CA PRO A 210 8.27 1.28 5.45
C PRO A 210 6.81 1.13 5.00
N PHE A 211 5.86 1.39 5.89
CA PHE A 211 4.45 1.49 5.57
C PHE A 211 4.13 2.94 5.14
N PHE A 212 3.70 3.09 3.89
CA PHE A 212 3.51 4.39 3.25
C PHE A 212 2.08 4.90 3.27
N ILE A 213 1.94 6.18 3.61
CA ILE A 213 0.75 6.99 3.31
C ILE A 213 0.96 7.65 1.95
N VAL A 214 0.00 7.45 1.06
CA VAL A 214 0.19 7.74 -0.38
C VAL A 214 -0.58 8.95 -0.89
N SER A 215 -1.35 9.62 -0.03
CA SER A 215 -2.12 10.82 -0.35
C SER A 215 -2.45 11.63 0.91
N GLY A 216 -3.12 12.75 0.68
CA GLY A 216 -3.61 13.70 1.66
C GLY A 216 -4.26 14.87 0.91
N PRO A 217 -4.83 15.86 1.62
CA PRO A 217 -5.55 16.94 0.97
C PRO A 217 -4.64 17.92 0.24
N ASP A 218 -5.07 18.34 -0.95
CA ASP A 218 -4.54 19.50 -1.65
C ASP A 218 -5.16 20.79 -1.10
N ILE A 219 -4.67 21.26 0.05
CA ILE A 219 -5.26 22.42 0.73
C ILE A 219 -5.28 23.68 -0.15
N SER A 220 -4.26 23.86 -1.00
CA SER A 220 -4.19 25.03 -1.89
C SER A 220 -5.29 24.97 -2.95
N GLU A 221 -5.48 23.82 -3.60
CA GLU A 221 -6.54 23.62 -4.59
C GLU A 221 -7.94 23.64 -3.96
N MET A 222 -8.08 23.08 -2.75
CA MET A 222 -9.32 23.15 -1.97
C MET A 222 -9.73 24.59 -1.68
N LYS A 223 -8.80 25.47 -1.29
CA LYS A 223 -9.06 26.92 -1.11
C LYS A 223 -9.55 27.57 -2.40
N LEU A 224 -8.93 27.26 -3.54
CA LEU A 224 -9.37 27.76 -4.86
C LEU A 224 -10.78 27.29 -5.23
N LYS A 225 -11.20 26.11 -4.74
CA LYS A 225 -12.55 25.55 -4.92
C LYS A 225 -13.55 25.96 -3.83
N GLY A 226 -13.22 26.97 -3.02
CA GLY A 226 -14.15 27.57 -2.07
C GLY A 226 -14.16 26.93 -0.67
N CYS A 227 -13.15 26.16 -0.30
CA CYS A 227 -12.99 25.72 1.09
C CYS A 227 -12.44 26.84 2.00
N PRO A 228 -12.87 26.91 3.28
CA PRO A 228 -13.72 25.94 3.98
C PRO A 228 -15.23 26.27 3.94
N GLU A 229 -15.70 27.07 3.00
CA GLU A 229 -17.11 27.48 2.93
C GLU A 229 -18.02 26.36 2.40
N SER A 230 -19.34 26.58 2.35
CA SER A 230 -20.34 25.54 2.00
C SER A 230 -20.18 24.92 0.59
N SER A 231 -19.48 25.59 -0.32
CA SER A 231 -19.15 25.08 -1.66
C SER A 231 -17.89 24.20 -1.70
N CYS A 232 -17.24 23.97 -0.56
CA CYS A 232 -15.99 23.22 -0.45
C CYS A 232 -16.09 21.83 -1.10
N VAL A 233 -15.01 21.42 -1.78
CA VAL A 233 -14.84 20.09 -2.36
C VAL A 233 -13.46 19.55 -1.96
N TYR A 234 -13.42 18.33 -1.42
CA TYR A 234 -12.17 17.66 -1.10
C TYR A 234 -11.37 17.34 -2.38
N VAL A 235 -10.07 17.63 -2.36
CA VAL A 235 -9.15 17.34 -3.45
C VAL A 235 -7.93 16.62 -2.87
N ASP A 236 -7.52 15.51 -3.49
CA ASP A 236 -6.30 14.81 -3.11
C ASP A 236 -5.05 15.41 -3.76
N ALA A 237 -3.93 15.27 -3.08
CA ALA A 237 -2.58 15.50 -3.59
C ALA A 237 -1.72 14.22 -3.45
N PRO A 238 -1.91 13.19 -4.30
CA PRO A 238 -1.18 11.93 -4.22
C PRO A 238 0.34 12.09 -4.34
N ILE A 239 1.09 11.19 -3.70
CA ILE A 239 2.57 11.26 -3.64
C ILE A 239 3.26 11.05 -5.00
N TYR A 240 2.61 10.40 -5.97
CA TYR A 240 3.16 10.19 -7.32
C TYR A 240 3.12 11.43 -8.20
N LEU A 241 2.39 12.47 -7.80
CA LEU A 241 2.42 13.74 -8.50
C LEU A 241 3.65 14.53 -8.08
N ARG A 242 4.37 15.08 -9.05
CA ARG A 242 5.52 15.98 -8.79
C ARG A 242 5.16 17.16 -7.89
N ASN A 243 3.92 17.65 -8.00
CA ASN A 243 3.35 18.71 -7.17
C ASN A 243 2.36 18.16 -6.10
N GLY A 244 2.55 16.91 -5.67
CA GLY A 244 1.77 16.27 -4.60
C GLY A 244 1.90 16.98 -3.25
N GLY A 245 1.19 16.54 -2.22
CA GLY A 245 1.03 17.35 -1.00
C GLY A 245 2.33 17.60 -0.23
N SER A 246 3.31 16.69 -0.32
CA SER A 246 4.65 16.89 0.25
C SER A 246 5.43 18.05 -0.40
N ALA A 247 5.18 18.33 -1.68
CA ALA A 247 5.79 19.44 -2.43
C ALA A 247 5.19 20.81 -2.07
N LYS A 248 4.01 20.85 -1.43
CA LYS A 248 3.27 22.08 -1.19
C LYS A 248 3.64 22.73 0.14
N TYR A 249 3.32 24.02 0.25
CA TYR A 249 3.40 24.74 1.52
C TYR A 249 2.50 24.05 2.57
N PRO A 250 2.95 23.91 3.84
CA PRO A 250 4.16 24.49 4.42
C PRO A 250 5.42 23.61 4.36
N PHE A 251 5.34 22.44 3.75
CA PHE A 251 6.43 21.46 3.80
C PHE A 251 7.53 21.72 2.76
N LEU A 252 7.14 22.02 1.51
CA LEU A 252 8.06 22.31 0.41
C LEU A 252 9.15 21.24 0.21
N ARG A 253 8.77 19.95 0.34
CA ARG A 253 9.67 18.79 0.27
C ARG A 253 9.72 18.16 -1.11
N GLU A 254 9.83 19.00 -2.14
CA GLU A 254 9.98 18.52 -3.51
C GLU A 254 11.23 17.64 -3.65
N GLY A 255 11.11 16.54 -4.41
CA GLY A 255 12.25 15.74 -4.81
C GLY A 255 12.76 14.73 -3.79
N LEU A 256 11.90 14.21 -2.90
CA LEU A 256 12.22 13.05 -2.04
C LEU A 256 12.13 11.70 -2.77
N GLU A 257 11.36 11.63 -3.87
CA GLU A 257 11.17 10.41 -4.64
C GLU A 257 12.50 9.74 -5.07
N PRO A 258 13.51 10.46 -5.58
CA PRO A 258 14.80 9.85 -5.90
C PRO A 258 15.46 9.15 -4.71
N GLN A 259 15.42 9.71 -3.50
CA GLN A 259 16.01 9.09 -2.31
C GLN A 259 15.22 7.86 -1.86
N TYR A 260 13.89 7.93 -1.97
CA TYR A 260 13.03 6.78 -1.74
C TYR A 260 13.30 5.62 -2.69
N LYS A 261 13.44 5.93 -3.97
CA LYS A 261 13.78 4.96 -5.00
C LYS A 261 15.20 4.43 -4.85
N GLU A 262 16.13 5.26 -4.38
CA GLU A 262 17.49 4.82 -4.06
C GLU A 262 17.48 3.75 -2.98
N LEU A 263 16.87 3.99 -1.82
CA LEU A 263 16.76 3.01 -0.73
C LEU A 263 16.13 1.67 -1.21
N PHE A 264 15.13 1.73 -2.10
CA PHE A 264 14.47 0.55 -2.67
C PHE A 264 15.37 -0.20 -3.66
N SER A 265 15.95 0.51 -4.63
CA SER A 265 16.86 -0.08 -5.62
C SER A 265 18.09 -0.73 -4.98
N ARG A 266 18.56 -0.17 -3.87
CA ARG A 266 19.71 -0.67 -3.10
C ARG A 266 19.35 -1.77 -2.11
N ARG A 267 18.06 -2.12 -2.01
CA ARG A 267 17.51 -3.19 -1.15
C ARG A 267 17.72 -2.94 0.34
N PHE A 268 17.73 -1.67 0.74
CA PHE A 268 17.75 -1.29 2.15
C PHE A 268 16.35 -1.15 2.74
N TRP A 269 15.35 -0.94 1.88
CA TRP A 269 13.97 -0.98 2.31
C TRP A 269 13.02 -1.57 1.27
N HIS A 270 11.84 -2.01 1.69
CA HIS A 270 10.81 -2.58 0.83
C HIS A 270 9.42 -2.05 1.25
N PRO A 271 8.89 -1.04 0.54
CA PRO A 271 7.64 -0.39 0.94
C PRO A 271 6.40 -1.30 0.94
N GLU A 272 5.54 -1.08 1.93
CA GLU A 272 4.21 -1.70 2.03
C GLU A 272 3.15 -0.62 2.29
N TYR A 273 1.87 -0.99 2.20
CA TYR A 273 0.79 -0.01 2.21
C TYR A 273 0.37 0.34 3.64
N HIS A 274 0.42 1.63 4.02
CA HIS A 274 -0.18 2.08 5.27
C HIS A 274 -1.63 2.48 5.06
N GLY A 275 -1.87 3.46 4.19
CA GLY A 275 -3.17 4.08 4.02
C GLY A 275 -3.18 5.10 2.90
N ARG A 276 -4.37 5.56 2.53
CA ARG A 276 -4.51 6.65 1.56
C ARG A 276 -4.25 7.99 2.25
N ALA A 277 -4.77 8.15 3.45
CA ALA A 277 -4.56 9.28 4.34
C ALA A 277 -4.31 8.76 5.76
N HIS A 278 -3.72 9.60 6.60
CA HIS A 278 -3.46 9.27 8.01
C HIS A 278 -4.46 9.98 8.95
N PHE A 279 -5.71 10.15 8.53
CA PHE A 279 -6.77 10.79 9.32
C PHE A 279 -8.17 10.55 8.72
N ASP A 280 -9.23 10.77 9.51
CA ASP A 280 -10.61 10.72 9.05
C ASP A 280 -10.96 11.93 8.15
N VAL A 281 -10.96 11.70 6.83
CA VAL A 281 -11.20 12.75 5.84
C VAL A 281 -12.60 13.34 5.94
N LEU A 282 -13.63 12.52 6.18
CA LEU A 282 -15.02 12.99 6.22
C LEU A 282 -15.29 13.84 7.46
N LYS A 283 -14.80 13.43 8.63
CA LYS A 283 -14.92 14.22 9.86
C LYS A 283 -14.11 15.50 9.77
N TRP A 284 -12.87 15.42 9.27
CA TRP A 284 -12.04 16.62 9.09
C TRP A 284 -12.73 17.66 8.21
N PHE A 285 -13.38 17.21 7.14
CA PHE A 285 -14.12 18.09 6.24
C PHE A 285 -15.27 18.83 6.94
N VAL A 286 -15.96 18.19 7.89
CA VAL A 286 -16.96 18.84 8.74
C VAL A 286 -16.31 19.82 9.73
N GLU A 287 -15.19 19.43 10.33
CA GLU A 287 -14.49 20.27 11.31
C GLU A 287 -13.93 21.56 10.70
N ILE A 288 -13.39 21.53 9.47
CA ILE A 288 -12.88 22.75 8.81
C ILE A 288 -14.00 23.76 8.48
N GLN A 289 -15.23 23.29 8.26
CA GLN A 289 -16.39 24.14 7.99
C GLN A 289 -16.92 24.82 9.25
N THR A 290 -16.55 24.33 10.43
CA THR A 290 -16.97 24.91 11.71
C THR A 290 -16.19 26.20 11.99
N PRO A 291 -16.84 27.36 12.15
CA PRO A 291 -16.17 28.60 12.51
C PRO A 291 -15.34 28.45 13.79
N ASP A 292 -14.18 29.11 13.82
CA ASP A 292 -13.24 29.15 14.97
C ASP A 292 -12.65 27.81 15.43
N SER A 293 -12.95 26.70 14.74
CA SER A 293 -12.41 25.38 15.04
C SER A 293 -10.89 25.34 14.88
N ILE A 294 -10.21 24.47 15.63
CA ILE A 294 -8.75 24.30 15.49
C ILE A 294 -8.44 23.70 14.12
N ALA A 295 -9.29 22.79 13.63
CA ALA A 295 -9.18 22.24 12.28
C ALA A 295 -9.20 23.31 11.18
N ARG A 296 -10.11 24.31 11.29
CA ARG A 296 -10.17 25.45 10.36
C ARG A 296 -8.89 26.29 10.42
N LYS A 297 -8.38 26.58 11.61
CA LYS A 297 -7.11 27.30 11.82
C LYS A 297 -5.90 26.55 11.23
N CYS A 298 -5.88 25.22 11.31
CA CYS A 298 -4.87 24.39 10.64
C CYS A 298 -5.01 24.47 9.12
N PHE A 299 -6.23 24.32 8.59
CA PHE A 299 -6.50 24.41 7.15
C PHE A 299 -6.07 25.76 6.57
N GLU A 300 -6.36 26.86 7.27
CA GLU A 300 -5.93 28.20 6.89
C GLU A 300 -4.40 28.31 6.79
N ARG A 301 -3.66 27.58 7.64
CA ARG A 301 -2.20 27.49 7.64
C ARG A 301 -1.62 26.41 6.72
N GLY A 302 -2.44 25.71 5.93
CA GLY A 302 -1.96 24.66 5.03
C GLY A 302 -1.71 23.32 5.70
N LEU A 303 -2.30 23.06 6.87
CA LEU A 303 -2.15 21.82 7.63
C LEU A 303 -3.49 21.08 7.81
N VAL A 304 -3.39 19.80 8.14
CA VAL A 304 -4.51 18.99 8.66
C VAL A 304 -4.32 18.85 10.15
N CYS A 305 -5.41 19.02 10.91
CA CYS A 305 -5.50 18.60 12.30
C CYS A 305 -6.97 18.50 12.71
N GLY A 306 -7.25 17.72 13.75
CA GLY A 306 -8.57 17.65 14.38
C GLY A 306 -8.76 18.72 15.46
N ASN A 307 -9.98 18.89 15.95
CA ASN A 307 -10.25 19.73 17.13
C ASN A 307 -9.61 19.19 18.41
N ASN A 308 -9.32 17.89 18.46
CA ASN A 308 -8.52 17.27 19.50
C ASN A 308 -7.76 16.07 18.93
N TYR A 309 -6.75 15.58 19.65
CA TYR A 309 -5.93 14.42 19.26
C TYR A 309 -6.72 13.20 18.78
N SER A 310 -7.90 12.94 19.35
CA SER A 310 -8.68 11.73 19.08
C SER A 310 -9.75 11.87 17.99
N SER A 311 -10.10 13.09 17.57
CA SER A 311 -11.30 13.29 16.73
C SER A 311 -11.17 12.72 15.32
N LEU A 312 -9.94 12.62 14.80
CA LEU A 312 -9.65 12.16 13.44
C LEU A 312 -8.79 10.89 13.37
N ARG A 313 -8.64 10.16 14.48
CA ARG A 313 -7.62 9.13 14.73
C ARG A 313 -7.58 7.92 13.78
N SER A 314 -8.34 7.87 12.68
CA SER A 314 -8.11 6.91 11.60
C SER A 314 -8.95 7.25 10.37
N GLU A 315 -8.36 7.10 9.17
CA GLU A 315 -9.09 7.17 7.90
C GLU A 315 -10.20 6.11 7.78
N HIS A 316 -10.15 5.07 8.60
CA HIS A 316 -11.15 4.00 8.59
C HIS A 316 -12.35 4.29 9.49
N SER A 317 -12.20 5.19 10.47
CA SER A 317 -13.28 5.51 11.42
C SER A 317 -14.49 6.22 10.79
N MET A 318 -14.37 6.63 9.52
CA MET A 318 -15.43 7.28 8.75
C MET A 318 -16.44 6.30 8.14
N PHE A 319 -16.06 5.03 8.00
CA PHE A 319 -16.91 4.03 7.37
C PHE A 319 -17.77 3.27 8.36
N SER A 320 -17.35 3.18 9.61
CA SER A 320 -18.04 2.45 10.66
C SER A 320 -19.17 3.27 11.27
N SER A 321 -20.39 2.76 11.20
CA SER A 321 -21.57 3.31 11.88
C SER A 321 -22.45 2.16 12.39
N PRO A 322 -23.02 2.23 13.62
CA PRO A 322 -23.82 1.15 14.19
C PRO A 322 -25.01 0.71 13.34
N ASP A 323 -25.59 1.64 12.58
CA ASP A 323 -26.79 1.39 11.76
C ASP A 323 -26.45 0.98 10.32
N LYS A 324 -25.17 0.92 9.96
CA LYS A 324 -24.74 0.67 8.58
C LYS A 324 -24.64 -0.81 8.30
N ASN A 325 -25.14 -1.21 7.13
CA ASN A 325 -24.98 -2.58 6.65
C ASN A 325 -23.47 -2.89 6.43
N PRO A 326 -22.93 -3.99 7.02
CA PRO A 326 -21.55 -4.42 6.82
C PRO A 326 -21.12 -4.55 5.36
N ASP A 327 -21.99 -5.03 4.47
CA ASP A 327 -21.66 -5.18 3.04
C ASP A 327 -21.40 -3.82 2.37
N THR A 328 -22.14 -2.80 2.78
CA THR A 328 -21.92 -1.42 2.33
C THR A 328 -20.59 -0.90 2.86
N GLU A 329 -20.28 -1.17 4.13
CA GLU A 329 -19.01 -0.77 4.74
C GLU A 329 -17.80 -1.40 4.02
N VAL A 330 -17.86 -2.71 3.72
CA VAL A 330 -16.83 -3.42 2.95
C VAL A 330 -16.65 -2.79 1.56
N THR A 331 -17.76 -2.50 0.87
CA THR A 331 -17.71 -1.88 -0.46
C THR A 331 -17.02 -0.51 -0.42
N GLU A 332 -17.31 0.30 0.59
CA GLU A 332 -16.71 1.63 0.74
C GLU A 332 -15.23 1.56 1.13
N TYR A 333 -14.84 0.66 2.03
CA TYR A 333 -13.44 0.38 2.34
C TYR A 333 -12.67 -0.05 1.08
N MET A 334 -13.21 -0.99 0.31
CA MET A 334 -12.57 -1.45 -0.92
C MET A 334 -12.36 -0.31 -1.91
N GLN A 335 -13.37 0.54 -2.10
CA GLN A 335 -13.25 1.71 -2.98
C GLN A 335 -12.17 2.68 -2.48
N TRP A 336 -12.17 2.97 -1.18
CA TRP A 336 -11.21 3.89 -0.57
C TRP A 336 -9.77 3.39 -0.70
N ILE A 337 -9.53 2.13 -0.31
CA ILE A 337 -8.22 1.49 -0.36
C ILE A 337 -7.78 1.30 -1.81
N SER A 338 -8.69 1.00 -2.75
CA SER A 338 -8.32 0.85 -4.17
C SER A 338 -7.73 2.12 -4.78
N VAL A 339 -8.23 3.30 -4.37
CA VAL A 339 -7.64 4.59 -4.80
C VAL A 339 -6.24 4.77 -4.23
N GLY A 340 -6.03 4.41 -2.96
CA GLY A 340 -4.70 4.43 -2.34
C GLY A 340 -3.75 3.42 -3.00
N LEU A 341 -4.18 2.20 -3.24
CA LEU A 341 -3.40 1.18 -3.95
C LEU A 341 -2.98 1.63 -5.33
N HIS A 342 -3.86 2.33 -6.05
CA HIS A 342 -3.50 2.94 -7.33
C HIS A 342 -2.36 3.95 -7.15
N ALA A 343 -2.48 4.90 -6.22
CA ALA A 343 -1.42 5.87 -5.94
C ALA A 343 -0.10 5.20 -5.50
N PHE A 344 -0.17 4.15 -4.69
CA PHE A 344 1.00 3.34 -4.30
C PHE A 344 1.66 2.71 -5.53
N MET A 345 0.89 2.07 -6.41
CA MET A 345 1.41 1.40 -7.61
C MET A 345 1.98 2.39 -8.63
N GLU A 346 1.36 3.56 -8.80
CA GLU A 346 1.93 4.63 -9.64
C GLU A 346 3.27 5.10 -9.07
N PHE A 347 3.36 5.30 -7.75
CA PHE A 347 4.60 5.74 -7.12
C PHE A 347 5.67 4.65 -7.16
N TRP A 348 5.37 3.43 -6.70
CA TRP A 348 6.36 2.38 -6.46
C TRP A 348 6.62 1.47 -7.66
N GLY A 349 5.64 1.35 -8.56
CA GLY A 349 5.71 0.47 -9.72
C GLY A 349 5.29 -0.98 -9.44
N TYR A 350 4.91 -1.33 -8.21
CA TYR A 350 4.45 -2.68 -7.85
C TYR A 350 3.26 -2.64 -6.87
N LYS A 351 2.53 -3.76 -6.77
CA LYS A 351 1.41 -3.91 -5.85
C LYS A 351 1.90 -4.33 -4.45
N PRO A 352 1.53 -3.60 -3.37
CA PRO A 352 1.85 -4.00 -2.01
C PRO A 352 1.07 -5.26 -1.62
N THR A 353 1.62 -6.05 -0.71
CA THR A 353 1.05 -7.34 -0.30
C THR A 353 0.69 -7.39 1.18
N VAL A 354 1.21 -6.44 1.96
CA VAL A 354 0.96 -6.30 3.39
C VAL A 354 0.42 -4.89 3.66
N ILE A 355 -0.43 -4.80 4.67
CA ILE A 355 -0.96 -3.53 5.15
C ILE A 355 -0.78 -3.40 6.66
N SER A 356 -0.46 -2.20 7.12
CA SER A 356 -0.66 -1.82 8.52
C SER A 356 -1.61 -0.64 8.54
N SER A 357 -2.64 -0.67 9.37
CA SER A 357 -3.67 0.37 9.38
C SER A 357 -3.20 1.63 10.12
N PRO A 358 -3.51 2.85 9.62
CA PRO A 358 -3.26 4.10 10.34
C PRO A 358 -3.78 4.06 11.77
N HIS A 359 -2.90 4.49 12.70
CA HIS A 359 -3.13 4.48 14.15
C HIS A 359 -3.52 3.10 14.74
N ASN A 360 -3.22 2.00 14.04
CA ASN A 360 -3.58 0.63 14.41
C ASN A 360 -5.10 0.42 14.58
N THR A 361 -5.92 1.07 13.76
CA THR A 361 -7.38 0.94 13.85
C THR A 361 -7.90 -0.17 12.93
N TRP A 362 -8.50 -1.22 13.50
CA TRP A 362 -8.98 -2.38 12.75
C TRP A 362 -10.46 -2.67 13.00
N SER A 363 -11.16 -3.11 11.96
CA SER A 363 -12.54 -3.61 12.02
C SER A 363 -12.66 -4.88 11.19
N SER A 364 -13.70 -5.68 11.42
CA SER A 364 -13.97 -6.88 10.62
C SER A 364 -14.20 -6.54 9.14
N SER A 365 -14.92 -5.45 8.86
CA SER A 365 -15.18 -4.97 7.51
C SER A 365 -13.89 -4.52 6.80
N LEU A 366 -12.96 -3.87 7.52
CA LEU A 366 -11.64 -3.53 6.99
C LEU A 366 -10.84 -4.77 6.64
N LEU A 367 -10.76 -5.76 7.55
CA LEU A 367 -10.04 -7.02 7.30
C LEU A 367 -10.60 -7.77 6.09
N GLN A 368 -11.94 -7.83 5.97
CA GLN A 368 -12.60 -8.42 4.81
C GLN A 368 -12.21 -7.71 3.51
N SER A 369 -12.22 -6.38 3.53
CA SER A 369 -11.88 -5.56 2.37
C SER A 369 -10.41 -5.77 1.95
N VAL A 370 -9.50 -5.78 2.92
CA VAL A 370 -8.08 -6.07 2.72
C VAL A 370 -7.88 -7.45 2.10
N PHE A 371 -8.57 -8.47 2.59
CA PHE A 371 -8.53 -9.81 1.99
C PHE A 371 -9.04 -9.81 0.53
N GLN A 372 -10.18 -9.18 0.26
CA GLN A 372 -10.77 -9.13 -1.08
C GLN A 372 -9.91 -8.33 -2.08
N LEU A 373 -9.11 -7.38 -1.60
CA LEU A 373 -8.14 -6.65 -2.41
C LEU A 373 -6.85 -7.44 -2.68
N GLY A 374 -6.70 -8.62 -2.08
CA GLY A 374 -5.61 -9.57 -2.34
C GLY A 374 -4.36 -9.35 -1.50
N PHE A 375 -4.46 -8.64 -0.37
CA PHE A 375 -3.40 -8.62 0.63
C PHE A 375 -3.22 -10.02 1.24
N ILE A 376 -1.98 -10.39 1.54
CA ILE A 376 -1.63 -11.70 2.11
C ILE A 376 -1.47 -11.67 3.62
N GLY A 377 -1.24 -10.49 4.18
CA GLY A 377 -1.05 -10.27 5.61
C GLY A 377 -1.35 -8.84 6.05
N ALA A 378 -1.49 -8.68 7.36
CA ALA A 378 -1.61 -7.39 8.01
C ALA A 378 -0.76 -7.34 9.28
N GLU A 379 -0.13 -6.19 9.50
CA GLU A 379 0.62 -5.91 10.71
C GLU A 379 -0.18 -5.01 11.65
N LEU A 380 -0.34 -5.49 12.88
CA LEU A 380 -1.25 -4.93 13.87
C LEU A 380 -0.48 -4.20 14.98
N GLY A 381 -1.19 -3.44 15.81
CA GLY A 381 -0.66 -2.94 17.07
C GLY A 381 -0.55 -4.06 18.12
N ASP A 382 0.02 -3.73 19.28
CA ASP A 382 0.13 -4.67 20.41
C ASP A 382 -1.23 -5.28 20.77
N ASP A 383 -1.22 -6.59 21.01
CA ASP A 383 -2.35 -7.39 21.52
C ASP A 383 -3.65 -7.34 20.70
N GLN A 384 -3.59 -6.89 19.44
CA GLN A 384 -4.76 -6.84 18.57
C GLN A 384 -5.07 -8.18 17.89
N THR A 385 -4.08 -9.06 17.71
CA THR A 385 -4.28 -10.36 17.05
C THR A 385 -5.36 -11.19 17.73
N ALA A 386 -5.37 -11.31 19.06
CA ALA A 386 -6.37 -12.10 19.78
C ALA A 386 -7.79 -11.56 19.58
N LEU A 387 -7.94 -10.23 19.53
CA LEU A 387 -9.21 -9.57 19.25
C LEU A 387 -9.68 -9.88 17.83
N LEU A 388 -8.77 -9.84 16.85
CA LEU A 388 -9.11 -10.04 15.45
C LEU A 388 -9.28 -11.51 15.05
N GLU A 389 -8.55 -12.43 15.70
CA GLU A 389 -8.71 -13.88 15.50
C GLU A 389 -10.07 -14.39 16.01
N SER A 390 -10.67 -13.69 16.97
CA SER A 390 -12.03 -14.00 17.44
C SER A 390 -13.09 -13.89 16.32
N PHE A 391 -12.80 -13.17 15.24
CA PHE A 391 -13.69 -13.08 14.09
C PHE A 391 -13.76 -14.40 13.29
N ASN A 392 -12.81 -15.33 13.46
CA ASN A 392 -12.76 -16.70 12.91
C ASN A 392 -13.09 -16.84 11.40
N THR A 393 -13.02 -15.75 10.63
CA THR A 393 -13.51 -15.66 9.25
C THR A 393 -12.40 -15.45 8.22
N TYR A 394 -11.17 -15.19 8.66
CA TYR A 394 -10.05 -14.79 7.78
C TYR A 394 -8.81 -15.67 7.92
N SER A 395 -8.98 -17.00 7.89
CA SER A 395 -7.85 -17.97 7.91
C SER A 395 -6.83 -17.77 6.78
N HIS A 396 -7.18 -16.96 5.78
CA HIS A 396 -6.35 -16.64 4.63
C HIS A 396 -5.46 -15.39 4.81
N LEU A 397 -5.64 -14.58 5.84
CA LEU A 397 -4.80 -13.42 6.12
C LEU A 397 -3.82 -13.77 7.24
N SER A 398 -2.52 -13.51 7.04
CA SER A 398 -1.54 -13.65 8.12
C SER A 398 -1.53 -12.37 8.97
N LEU A 399 -1.85 -12.50 10.26
CA LEU A 399 -1.91 -11.37 11.19
C LEU A 399 -0.72 -11.42 12.15
N ILE A 400 0.12 -10.38 12.19
CA ILE A 400 1.28 -10.31 13.08
C ILE A 400 1.15 -9.05 13.95
N ASN A 401 1.13 -9.20 15.28
CA ASN A 401 1.32 -8.08 16.19
C ASN A 401 2.76 -7.56 16.05
N ARG A 402 2.91 -6.25 15.93
CA ARG A 402 4.23 -5.63 15.93
C ARG A 402 4.68 -5.37 17.36
N PHE A 403 5.88 -5.82 17.71
CA PHE A 403 6.53 -5.52 18.97
C PHE A 403 6.90 -4.03 19.01
N ARG A 404 6.26 -3.23 19.87
CA ARG A 404 6.57 -1.80 20.03
C ARG A 404 8.03 -1.57 20.45
N TYR A 405 8.79 -0.92 19.58
CA TYR A 405 10.21 -0.64 19.79
C TYR A 405 10.57 0.77 19.31
N ASP A 406 9.89 1.77 19.84
CA ASP A 406 9.99 3.14 19.35
C ASP A 406 9.89 4.18 20.47
N ALA A 407 10.38 5.39 20.20
CA ALA A 407 10.44 6.48 21.17
C ALA A 407 9.05 7.03 21.55
N PHE A 408 7.98 6.73 20.78
CA PHE A 408 6.62 7.13 21.16
C PHE A 408 5.97 6.17 22.14
N TYR A 409 6.57 5.01 22.39
CA TYR A 409 6.13 4.14 23.45
C TYR A 409 6.48 4.78 24.81
N PRO A 410 5.49 5.12 25.68
CA PRO A 410 5.75 5.91 26.89
C PRO A 410 6.78 5.33 27.86
N GLU A 411 6.99 4.02 27.85
CA GLU A 411 7.97 3.31 28.69
C GLU A 411 9.18 2.82 27.88
N PHE A 412 9.51 3.50 26.79
CA PHE A 412 10.65 3.14 25.96
C PHE A 412 11.95 3.41 26.74
N GLN A 413 12.54 2.32 27.24
CA GLN A 413 13.85 2.29 27.85
C GLN A 413 14.66 1.24 27.11
N PHE A 414 15.69 1.67 26.39
CA PHE A 414 16.40 0.83 25.41
C PHE A 414 16.82 -0.53 25.97
N SER A 415 17.55 -0.55 27.09
CA SER A 415 18.06 -1.79 27.68
C SER A 415 16.94 -2.75 28.07
N SER A 416 15.91 -2.26 28.76
CA SER A 416 14.77 -3.08 29.18
C SER A 416 13.97 -3.60 27.98
N ARG A 417 13.75 -2.74 26.97
CA ARG A 417 13.03 -3.13 25.75
C ARG A 417 13.80 -4.14 24.91
N LEU A 418 15.12 -4.03 24.85
CA LEU A 418 15.99 -5.00 24.16
C LEU A 418 15.92 -6.37 24.84
N GLU A 419 15.95 -6.42 26.17
CA GLU A 419 15.79 -7.66 26.93
C GLU A 419 14.42 -8.30 26.68
N GLN A 420 13.35 -7.50 26.70
CA GLN A 420 11.99 -7.97 26.38
C GLN A 420 11.90 -8.51 24.95
N LEU A 421 12.52 -7.84 23.97
CA LEU A 421 12.57 -8.30 22.59
C LEU A 421 13.27 -9.66 22.47
N ILE A 422 14.43 -9.82 23.13
CA ILE A 422 15.16 -11.09 23.12
C ILE A 422 14.33 -12.20 23.77
N SER A 423 13.68 -11.92 24.91
CA SER A 423 12.77 -12.86 25.57
C SER A 423 11.63 -13.28 24.64
N HIS A 424 10.99 -12.30 23.98
CA HIS A 424 9.93 -12.55 23.02
C HIS A 424 10.39 -13.41 21.83
N MET A 425 11.60 -13.19 21.33
CA MET A 425 12.18 -13.98 20.24
C MET A 425 12.67 -15.38 20.65
N ASN A 426 12.87 -15.61 21.95
CA ASN A 426 13.12 -16.95 22.46
C ASN A 426 11.83 -17.78 22.49
N GLU A 427 10.70 -17.12 22.74
CA GLU A 427 9.36 -17.73 22.80
C GLU A 427 8.69 -17.85 21.43
N THR A 428 9.00 -16.93 20.51
CA THR A 428 8.37 -16.83 19.19
C THR A 428 9.37 -16.94 18.07
N ARG A 429 8.93 -17.46 16.92
CA ARG A 429 9.80 -17.61 15.74
C ARG A 429 9.74 -16.44 14.78
N PHE A 430 8.65 -15.67 14.83
CA PHE A 430 8.36 -14.58 13.91
C PHE A 430 8.12 -13.32 14.70
N THR A 431 8.89 -12.28 14.42
CA THR A 431 8.79 -11.00 15.11
C THR A 431 8.75 -9.87 14.08
N SER A 432 7.78 -8.98 14.23
CA SER A 432 7.77 -7.69 13.53
C SER A 432 8.11 -6.60 14.51
N LEU A 433 9.25 -5.94 14.32
CA LEU A 433 9.76 -4.89 15.19
C LEU A 433 9.21 -3.53 14.71
N LEU A 434 8.38 -2.85 15.51
CA LEU A 434 7.88 -1.53 15.14
C LEU A 434 8.88 -0.43 15.45
N TRP A 435 9.33 0.27 14.42
CA TRP A 435 10.22 1.42 14.46
C TRP A 435 9.58 2.59 13.69
N HIS A 436 8.86 3.48 14.36
CA HIS A 436 8.19 4.61 13.69
C HIS A 436 9.17 5.49 12.89
N ALA A 437 8.75 6.04 11.74
CA ALA A 437 9.58 6.90 10.89
C ALA A 437 10.29 8.01 11.67
N GLN A 438 9.57 8.62 12.62
CA GLN A 438 9.95 9.73 13.49
C GLN A 438 11.20 9.44 14.32
N ASN A 439 11.50 8.18 14.64
CA ASN A 439 12.78 7.82 15.27
C ASN A 439 14.00 8.12 14.38
N SER A 440 13.78 8.42 13.10
CA SER A 440 14.81 8.72 12.10
C SER A 440 14.74 10.18 11.61
N LEU A 441 13.80 10.99 12.12
CA LEU A 441 13.56 12.34 11.62
C LEU A 441 14.20 13.39 12.52
N SER A 442 15.13 14.15 11.97
CA SER A 442 15.82 15.25 12.67
C SER A 442 14.92 16.43 13.01
N SER A 443 13.73 16.49 12.45
CA SER A 443 12.69 17.46 12.77
C SER A 443 11.86 17.08 14.01
N CYS A 444 11.86 15.80 14.43
CA CYS A 444 11.13 15.32 15.61
C CYS A 444 11.88 15.54 16.92
N PHE A 445 13.21 15.37 16.91
CA PHE A 445 14.05 15.35 18.11
C PHE A 445 15.28 16.23 17.93
N ASP A 446 15.91 16.63 19.04
CA ASP A 446 17.24 17.21 18.97
C ASP A 446 18.28 16.17 18.47
N SER A 447 19.44 16.66 18.04
CA SER A 447 20.47 15.81 17.43
C SER A 447 21.03 14.77 18.40
N GLU A 448 21.15 15.09 19.69
CA GLU A 448 21.70 14.16 20.68
C GLU A 448 20.76 12.97 20.88
N TYR A 449 19.46 13.23 21.02
CA TYR A 449 18.47 12.17 21.17
C TYR A 449 18.29 11.36 19.89
N LEU A 450 18.36 11.99 18.71
CA LEU A 450 18.33 11.28 17.44
C LEU A 450 19.52 10.33 17.28
N ASP A 451 20.73 10.77 17.64
CA ASP A 451 21.93 9.94 17.63
C ASP A 451 21.82 8.78 18.63
N TYR A 452 21.22 9.03 19.80
CA TYR A 452 20.88 7.99 20.76
C TYR A 452 19.92 6.95 20.17
N LEU A 453 18.83 7.34 19.52
CA LEU A 453 17.89 6.42 18.88
C LEU A 453 18.54 5.62 17.75
N SER A 454 19.36 6.27 16.92
CA SER A 454 20.13 5.59 15.88
C SER A 454 21.11 4.57 16.48
N SER A 455 21.82 4.93 17.55
CA SER A 455 22.67 4.00 18.28
C SER A 455 21.88 2.84 18.89
N CYS A 456 20.66 3.08 19.38
CA CYS A 456 19.80 2.02 19.91
C CYS A 456 19.43 1.04 18.81
N PHE A 457 19.00 1.54 17.64
CA PHE A 457 18.69 0.71 16.49
C PHE A 457 19.87 -0.17 16.07
N VAL A 458 21.06 0.42 15.91
CA VAL A 458 22.28 -0.32 15.55
C VAL A 458 22.61 -1.41 16.57
N LYS A 459 22.63 -1.07 17.87
CA LYS A 459 22.92 -2.02 18.95
C LYS A 459 21.90 -3.15 19.02
N THR A 460 20.62 -2.88 18.74
CA THR A 460 19.60 -3.93 18.64
C THR A 460 19.95 -4.91 17.55
N ILE A 461 20.19 -4.45 16.33
CA ILE A 461 20.52 -5.33 15.20
C ILE A 461 21.77 -6.16 15.49
N GLU A 462 22.82 -5.54 16.01
CA GLU A 462 24.05 -6.25 16.41
C GLU A 462 23.77 -7.31 17.48
N LYS A 463 22.96 -6.98 18.48
CA LYS A 463 22.61 -7.91 19.54
C LYS A 463 21.80 -9.10 19.03
N LEU A 464 20.86 -8.89 18.10
CA LEU A 464 20.08 -9.96 17.49
C LEU A 464 20.97 -10.92 16.65
N ARG A 465 21.98 -10.39 15.97
CA ARG A 465 22.97 -11.21 15.22
C ARG A 465 23.87 -12.06 16.11
N GLN A 466 24.08 -11.64 17.36
CA GLN A 466 24.92 -12.35 18.34
C GLN A 466 24.19 -13.44 19.11
N GLN A 467 22.92 -13.71 18.83
CA GLN A 467 22.15 -14.73 19.54
C GLN A 467 22.54 -16.14 19.06
N ASP A 468 22.30 -17.16 19.91
CA ASP A 468 22.59 -18.57 19.58
C ASP A 468 21.72 -19.12 18.44
N TRP A 469 20.63 -18.42 18.12
CA TRP A 469 19.81 -18.65 16.94
C TRP A 469 20.26 -17.74 15.78
N HIS A 470 20.10 -18.20 14.55
CA HIS A 470 20.42 -17.40 13.38
C HIS A 470 19.27 -16.45 13.07
N VAL A 471 19.54 -15.15 13.16
CA VAL A 471 18.59 -14.11 12.76
C VAL A 471 18.46 -14.07 11.24
N VAL A 472 17.23 -14.08 10.75
CA VAL A 472 16.92 -13.88 9.34
C VAL A 472 16.08 -12.61 9.23
N PHE A 473 16.69 -11.56 8.70
CA PHE A 473 15.98 -10.33 8.39
C PHE A 473 15.25 -10.47 7.05
N LEU A 474 13.97 -10.12 7.10
CA LEU A 474 12.99 -10.25 6.02
C LEU A 474 12.27 -8.92 5.83
N THR A 475 11.69 -8.69 4.64
CA THR A 475 10.61 -7.70 4.50
C THR A 475 9.37 -8.18 5.26
N SER A 476 8.40 -7.31 5.52
CA SER A 476 7.13 -7.75 6.11
C SER A 476 6.38 -8.72 5.17
N SER A 477 6.43 -8.52 3.86
CA SER A 477 5.85 -9.49 2.91
C SER A 477 6.48 -10.86 3.04
N GLU A 478 7.81 -10.95 3.01
CA GLU A 478 8.52 -12.21 3.19
C GLU A 478 8.14 -12.85 4.52
N LEU A 479 8.07 -12.09 5.62
CA LEU A 479 7.71 -12.61 6.94
C LEU A 479 6.33 -13.30 6.92
N HIS A 480 5.31 -12.65 6.35
CA HIS A 480 3.97 -13.21 6.21
C HIS A 480 3.94 -14.44 5.28
N GLN A 481 4.71 -14.43 4.19
CA GLN A 481 4.82 -15.57 3.29
C GLN A 481 5.49 -16.77 3.99
N VAL A 482 6.63 -16.57 4.65
CA VAL A 482 7.36 -17.63 5.35
C VAL A 482 6.50 -18.22 6.47
N ARG A 483 5.79 -17.40 7.24
CA ARG A 483 4.87 -17.89 8.27
C ARG A 483 3.76 -18.77 7.68
N ARG A 484 3.24 -18.43 6.48
CA ARG A 484 2.14 -19.18 5.84
C ARG A 484 2.56 -20.44 5.10
N ARG A 485 3.75 -20.47 4.49
CA ARG A 485 4.15 -21.57 3.58
C ARG A 485 5.60 -22.04 3.72
N GLY A 486 6.39 -21.36 4.54
CA GLY A 486 7.79 -21.68 4.83
C GLY A 486 8.82 -21.17 3.81
N TRP A 487 8.37 -20.40 2.83
CA TRP A 487 9.21 -19.81 1.77
C TRP A 487 8.63 -18.48 1.30
N SER A 488 9.47 -17.62 0.75
CA SER A 488 9.09 -16.30 0.24
C SER A 488 9.40 -16.13 -1.25
N ARG A 489 8.65 -15.22 -1.87
CA ARG A 489 8.93 -14.61 -3.16
C ARG A 489 8.80 -13.10 -2.97
N GLU A 490 9.89 -12.39 -3.10
CA GLU A 490 9.93 -10.95 -2.98
C GLU A 490 10.16 -10.27 -4.33
N VAL A 491 9.45 -9.17 -4.55
CA VAL A 491 9.51 -8.38 -5.78
C VAL A 491 10.38 -7.16 -5.53
N TRP A 492 11.49 -7.07 -6.24
CA TRP A 492 12.40 -5.92 -6.21
C TRP A 492 12.38 -5.23 -7.57
N MET A 493 12.85 -3.98 -7.62
CA MET A 493 12.80 -3.13 -8.82
C MET A 493 13.30 -3.82 -10.11
N ASP A 494 14.32 -4.67 -10.01
CA ASP A 494 14.99 -5.30 -11.14
C ASP A 494 15.01 -6.84 -11.07
N ARG A 495 14.38 -7.46 -10.06
CA ARG A 495 14.49 -8.90 -9.81
C ARG A 495 13.37 -9.51 -8.97
N LEU A 496 13.20 -10.82 -9.12
CA LEU A 496 12.50 -11.67 -8.17
C LEU A 496 13.49 -12.37 -7.25
N VAL A 497 13.17 -12.46 -5.96
CA VAL A 497 13.97 -13.21 -4.99
C VAL A 497 13.10 -14.30 -4.38
N TYR A 498 13.46 -15.56 -4.57
CA TYR A 498 12.78 -16.67 -3.89
C TYR A 498 13.69 -17.23 -2.81
N ARG A 499 13.16 -17.41 -1.59
CA ARG A 499 13.92 -17.96 -0.46
C ARG A 499 13.23 -19.21 0.09
N ASN A 500 13.98 -20.30 0.23
CA ASN A 500 13.49 -21.55 0.82
C ASN A 500 14.01 -21.70 2.27
N PHE A 501 13.10 -21.58 3.24
CA PHE A 501 13.42 -21.78 4.67
C PHE A 501 12.92 -23.12 5.22
N LEU A 502 12.39 -23.99 4.34
CA LEU A 502 12.01 -25.34 4.68
C LEU A 502 13.25 -26.23 4.86
N THR A 503 13.08 -27.29 5.63
CA THR A 503 14.05 -28.39 5.78
C THR A 503 14.13 -29.30 4.56
N LYS A 504 13.25 -29.12 3.57
CA LYS A 504 13.17 -29.91 2.34
C LYS A 504 13.35 -29.03 1.10
N PRO A 505 13.88 -29.59 -0.01
CA PRO A 505 13.92 -28.89 -1.28
C PRO A 505 12.51 -28.45 -1.71
N MET A 506 12.45 -27.33 -2.41
CA MET A 506 11.21 -26.74 -2.92
C MET A 506 11.28 -26.58 -4.43
N ALA A 507 10.26 -27.03 -5.15
CA ALA A 507 10.08 -26.70 -6.56
C ALA A 507 9.25 -25.42 -6.69
N ILE A 508 9.71 -24.46 -7.48
CA ILE A 508 9.00 -23.23 -7.82
C ILE A 508 8.96 -23.06 -9.33
N ASN A 509 7.87 -22.51 -9.85
CA ASN A 509 7.85 -22.02 -11.23
C ASN A 509 8.26 -20.56 -11.20
N VAL A 510 9.14 -20.18 -12.12
CA VAL A 510 9.57 -18.78 -12.23
C VAL A 510 8.45 -17.95 -12.81
N ASP A 511 8.02 -16.95 -12.06
CA ASP A 511 6.93 -16.07 -12.46
C ASP A 511 7.42 -15.03 -13.47
N ASP A 512 6.50 -14.50 -14.28
CA ASP A 512 6.78 -13.34 -15.12
C ASP A 512 6.80 -12.08 -14.23
N LEU A 513 7.93 -11.36 -14.17
CA LEU A 513 8.02 -10.15 -13.36
C LEU A 513 7.05 -9.07 -13.82
N SER A 514 6.66 -9.04 -15.11
CA SER A 514 5.69 -8.08 -15.63
C SER A 514 4.28 -8.28 -15.04
N LEU A 515 4.05 -9.39 -14.34
CA LEU A 515 2.87 -9.52 -13.51
C LEU A 515 2.96 -8.56 -12.32
N PHE A 516 4.10 -8.50 -11.63
CA PHE A 516 4.19 -7.77 -10.37
C PHE A 516 4.59 -6.29 -10.53
N ILE A 517 5.32 -5.96 -11.58
CA ILE A 517 5.81 -4.61 -11.83
C ILE A 517 5.12 -4.02 -13.05
N ARG A 518 4.64 -2.78 -12.92
CA ARG A 518 4.20 -1.95 -14.05
C ARG A 518 5.39 -1.67 -14.95
N THR A 519 5.53 -2.49 -15.97
CA THR A 519 6.50 -2.32 -17.05
C THR A 519 5.77 -2.42 -18.39
N ASN A 520 6.26 -1.73 -19.41
CA ASN A 520 5.74 -1.87 -20.77
C ASN A 520 6.31 -3.12 -21.47
N GLU A 521 7.22 -3.84 -20.83
CA GLU A 521 7.96 -4.96 -21.42
C GLU A 521 7.62 -6.27 -20.68
N THR A 522 7.21 -7.29 -21.42
CA THR A 522 6.98 -8.63 -20.85
C THR A 522 8.29 -9.38 -20.71
N TRP A 523 8.52 -10.04 -19.57
CA TRP A 523 9.76 -10.82 -19.38
C TRP A 523 9.74 -12.16 -20.12
N SER A 524 8.58 -12.57 -20.63
CA SER A 524 8.41 -13.75 -21.48
C SER A 524 9.33 -13.80 -22.70
N ASN A 525 9.83 -12.64 -23.17
CA ASN A 525 10.77 -12.55 -24.30
C ASN A 525 12.23 -12.36 -23.87
N HIS A 526 12.50 -12.25 -22.57
CA HIS A 526 13.82 -11.99 -22.02
C HIS A 526 14.49 -13.28 -21.54
N VAL A 527 15.81 -13.35 -21.73
CA VAL A 527 16.61 -14.41 -21.13
C VAL A 527 16.84 -14.06 -19.66
N LEU A 528 16.36 -14.90 -18.74
CA LEU A 528 16.50 -14.63 -17.31
C LEU A 528 17.85 -15.13 -16.80
N ARG A 529 18.57 -14.28 -16.06
CA ARG A 529 19.74 -14.67 -15.27
C ARG A 529 19.29 -15.15 -13.90
N VAL A 530 19.70 -16.37 -13.56
CA VAL A 530 19.46 -17.00 -12.26
C VAL A 530 20.76 -17.06 -11.46
N GLN A 531 20.71 -16.61 -10.21
CA GLN A 531 21.81 -16.72 -9.26
C GLN A 531 21.33 -17.42 -7.99
N LEU A 532 21.84 -18.62 -7.72
CA LEU A 532 21.49 -19.44 -6.55
C LEU A 532 22.51 -19.25 -5.44
N TYR A 533 22.05 -19.10 -4.21
CA TYR A 533 22.86 -18.84 -3.02
C TYR A 533 22.43 -19.78 -1.88
N SER A 534 23.35 -20.12 -0.96
CA SER A 534 23.05 -20.92 0.25
C SER A 534 23.35 -20.14 1.51
N TYR A 535 22.47 -20.26 2.51
CA TYR A 535 22.67 -19.70 3.85
C TYR A 535 23.52 -20.60 4.75
N LEU A 536 23.53 -21.91 4.48
CA LEU A 536 24.12 -22.92 5.37
C LEU A 536 25.55 -23.32 4.97
N ASN A 537 26.02 -22.93 3.79
CA ASN A 537 27.37 -23.21 3.30
C ASN A 537 27.98 -21.95 2.70
N GLU A 538 28.97 -21.35 3.37
CA GLU A 538 29.77 -20.23 2.84
C GLU A 538 30.52 -20.60 1.55
N THR A 539 30.73 -21.90 1.31
CA THR A 539 31.27 -22.40 0.05
C THR A 539 30.14 -22.74 -0.92
N PHE A 540 30.03 -21.94 -1.98
CA PHE A 540 29.28 -22.27 -3.20
C PHE A 540 29.66 -23.67 -3.69
N ARG A 541 28.82 -24.67 -3.46
CA ARG A 541 28.92 -25.95 -4.19
C ARG A 541 28.04 -25.84 -5.42
N HIS A 542 28.68 -25.80 -6.58
CA HIS A 542 28.00 -25.99 -7.86
C HIS A 542 27.28 -27.35 -7.79
N PHE A 543 25.97 -27.36 -7.90
CA PHE A 543 25.21 -28.60 -8.12
C PHE A 543 25.40 -29.05 -9.58
N GLU A 544 26.60 -29.51 -9.94
CA GLU A 544 26.81 -30.30 -11.16
C GLU A 544 26.39 -31.75 -10.84
N GLY A 545 25.31 -32.25 -11.44
CA GLY A 545 24.96 -33.68 -11.40
C GLY A 545 23.53 -34.04 -10.97
N GLN A 546 22.64 -33.07 -10.70
CA GLN A 546 21.20 -33.36 -10.62
C GLN A 546 20.63 -33.43 -12.05
N PRO A 547 19.91 -34.50 -12.44
CA PRO A 547 19.52 -34.76 -13.83
C PRO A 547 18.59 -33.71 -14.47
N ASN A 548 18.08 -32.75 -13.68
CA ASN A 548 17.26 -31.63 -14.17
C ASN A 548 18.00 -30.27 -14.14
N PHE A 549 19.29 -30.22 -13.80
CA PHE A 549 20.13 -29.02 -13.88
C PHE A 549 21.19 -29.22 -14.97
N VAL A 550 20.77 -29.22 -16.23
CA VAL A 550 21.72 -29.27 -17.36
C VAL A 550 22.30 -27.86 -17.54
N SER A 551 23.42 -27.60 -16.87
CA SER A 551 24.25 -26.43 -17.15
C SER A 551 25.07 -26.71 -18.42
N HIS A 552 24.70 -26.07 -19.53
CA HIS A 552 25.56 -25.97 -20.70
C HIS A 552 26.58 -24.83 -20.50
N ARG A 553 27.59 -25.04 -19.63
CA ARG A 553 28.98 -24.50 -19.70
C ARG A 553 29.63 -24.42 -18.31
N LYS A 554 30.80 -25.05 -18.19
CA LYS A 554 31.73 -24.87 -17.07
C LYS A 554 32.34 -23.47 -17.10
N GLY A 555 31.88 -22.59 -16.22
CA GLY A 555 32.46 -21.28 -15.95
C GLY A 555 31.48 -20.41 -15.19
N ARG A 556 31.84 -19.98 -13.95
CA ARG A 556 31.08 -19.10 -13.03
C ARG A 556 29.56 -19.05 -13.33
N GLY A 557 28.86 -20.05 -12.78
CA GLY A 557 27.48 -20.43 -13.04
C GLY A 557 26.49 -19.30 -13.28
N ARG A 558 26.27 -18.99 -14.55
CA ARG A 558 25.08 -18.29 -15.03
C ARG A 558 24.19 -19.34 -15.66
N LEU A 559 23.05 -19.62 -15.03
CA LEU A 559 22.00 -20.41 -15.65
C LEU A 559 21.03 -19.43 -16.33
N PHE A 560 20.69 -19.72 -17.58
CA PHE A 560 19.68 -19.00 -18.32
C PHE A 560 18.42 -19.86 -18.33
N ILE A 561 17.30 -19.29 -17.90
CA ILE A 561 16.00 -19.97 -17.88
C ILE A 561 14.96 -19.10 -18.57
N SER A 562 13.84 -19.72 -18.92
CA SER A 562 12.64 -19.05 -19.38
C SER A 562 11.68 -18.80 -18.22
N VAL A 563 10.76 -17.85 -18.42
CA VAL A 563 9.57 -17.74 -17.57
C VAL A 563 8.82 -19.09 -17.57
N TYR A 564 8.26 -19.47 -16.42
CA TYR A 564 7.57 -20.73 -16.16
C TYR A 564 8.44 -21.98 -16.03
N ASP A 565 9.76 -21.86 -16.22
CA ASP A 565 10.67 -22.97 -15.88
C ASP A 565 10.60 -23.28 -14.38
N THR A 566 10.72 -24.57 -14.05
CA THR A 566 10.72 -25.03 -12.66
C THR A 566 12.15 -25.01 -12.09
N LEU A 567 12.36 -24.26 -11.00
CA LEU A 567 13.58 -24.28 -10.21
C LEU A 567 13.40 -25.15 -8.97
N ILE A 568 14.40 -25.95 -8.62
CA ILE A 568 14.46 -26.67 -7.35
C ILE A 568 15.43 -25.94 -6.41
N LEU A 569 14.90 -25.35 -5.34
CA LEU A 569 15.66 -24.65 -4.31
C LEU A 569 15.98 -25.61 -3.15
N PRO A 570 17.26 -25.87 -2.85
CA PRO A 570 17.65 -26.60 -1.64
C PRO A 570 17.13 -25.95 -0.34
N PRO A 571 17.06 -26.70 0.77
CA PRO A 571 16.85 -26.13 2.10
C PRO A 571 17.85 -25.02 2.41
N GLY A 572 17.38 -23.90 2.98
CA GLY A 572 18.26 -22.82 3.41
C GLY A 572 19.01 -22.18 2.24
N SER A 573 18.31 -21.97 1.13
CA SER A 573 18.85 -21.33 -0.07
C SER A 573 17.95 -20.20 -0.54
N TYR A 574 18.49 -19.34 -1.39
CA TYR A 574 17.70 -18.37 -2.13
C TYR A 574 18.19 -18.24 -3.56
N VAL A 575 17.31 -17.80 -4.44
CA VAL A 575 17.64 -17.53 -5.83
C VAL A 575 17.17 -16.14 -6.21
N GLU A 576 18.04 -15.41 -6.91
CA GLU A 576 17.70 -14.14 -7.54
C GLU A 576 17.52 -14.37 -9.04
N VAL A 577 16.41 -13.87 -9.57
CA VAL A 577 16.06 -13.95 -10.99
C VAL A 577 15.97 -12.53 -11.55
N THR A 578 16.82 -12.23 -12.52
CA THR A 578 16.97 -10.90 -13.16
C THR A 578 16.75 -11.03 -14.66
N ALA A 579 16.10 -10.06 -15.30
CA ALA A 579 16.08 -9.96 -16.75
C ALA A 579 17.42 -9.41 -17.24
N LEU A 580 17.77 -9.78 -18.47
CA LEU A 580 18.99 -9.35 -19.14
C LEU A 580 18.72 -8.43 -20.31
#